data_AF-A0A521T933-F1
#
_entry.id   AF-A0A521T933-F1
#
_cell.length_a   1.000
_cell.length_b   1.000
_cell.length_c   1.000
_cell.angle_alpha   90.00
_cell.angle_beta   90.00
_cell.angle_gamma   90.00
#
_symmetry.space_group_name_H-M   'P 1'
#
loop_
_entity.id
_entity.type
_entity.pdbx_description
1 polymer ?
#
loop_
_entity_poly.entity_id
_entity_poly.type
_entity_poly.pdbx_seq_one_letter_code
_entity_poly.pdbx_strand_id
1 'polypeptide(L)' 'MSLVRLLGFTTLSCGCVSGRYHELSTNREINYIEEKGSGCGHTGHQRNQPLSADRVAHGLGGIIVRAS' A
#
# COMPACT_ATOMS: atom_id res chain seq x y z
N MET A 1 -8.55 -18.64 4.64
CA MET A 1 -9.26 -17.48 4.08
C MET A 1 -9.70 -16.61 5.25
N SER A 2 -9.12 -15.41 5.41
CA SER A 2 -9.53 -14.45 6.44
C SER A 2 -10.45 -13.38 5.86
N LEU A 3 -11.39 -12.89 6.68
CA LEU A 3 -12.28 -11.78 6.33
C LEU A 3 -11.49 -10.47 6.45
N VAL A 4 -11.41 -9.74 5.33
CA VAL A 4 -10.73 -8.45 5.26
C VAL A 4 -11.72 -7.35 4.91
N ARG A 5 -11.55 -6.18 5.52
CA ARG A 5 -12.25 -4.95 5.15
C ARG A 5 -11.27 -4.02 4.46
N LEU A 6 -11.51 -3.70 3.19
CA LEU A 6 -10.75 -2.67 2.49
C LEU A 6 -11.04 -1.31 3.14
N LEU A 7 -9.97 -0.61 3.54
CA LEU A 7 -10.04 0.71 4.14
C LEU A 7 -9.77 1.82 3.12
N GLY A 8 -8.95 1.54 2.11
CA GLY A 8 -8.69 2.47 1.03
C GLY A 8 -7.49 2.06 0.18
N PHE A 9 -7.27 2.81 -0.88
CA PHE A 9 -6.10 2.69 -1.74
C PHE A 9 -5.60 4.09 -2.13
N THR A 10 -4.34 4.18 -2.52
CA THR A 10 -3.73 5.43 -2.99
C THR A 10 -2.77 5.11 -4.12
N THR A 11 -2.77 5.92 -5.17
CA THR A 11 -1.83 5.77 -6.28
C THR A 11 -0.57 6.57 -5.98
N LEU A 12 0.58 5.92 -6.13
CA LEU A 12 1.90 6.51 -5.98
C LEU A 12 2.33 7.16 -7.30
N SER A 13 3.25 8.13 -7.23
CA SER A 13 3.76 8.85 -8.40
C SER A 13 4.42 7.95 -9.45
N CYS A 14 4.95 6.80 -9.05
CA CYS A 14 5.53 5.79 -9.94
C CYS A 14 4.49 4.90 -10.64
N GLY A 15 3.18 5.11 -10.40
CA GLY A 15 2.10 4.30 -10.96
C GLY A 15 1.71 3.06 -10.13
N CYS A 16 2.45 2.75 -9.06
CA CYS A 16 2.05 1.73 -8.09
C CYS A 16 0.83 2.18 -7.28
N VAL A 17 0.12 1.23 -6.69
CA VAL A 17 -0.99 1.48 -5.78
C VAL A 17 -0.56 0.99 -4.39
N SER A 18 -0.79 1.77 -3.34
CA SER A 18 -0.72 1.28 -1.97
C SER A 18 -2.14 1.01 -1.48
N GLY A 19 -2.41 -0.20 -1.01
CA GLY A 19 -3.68 -0.57 -0.39
C GLY A 19 -3.60 -0.62 1.12
N ARG A 20 -4.74 -0.41 1.78
CA ARG A 20 -4.92 -0.61 3.22
C ARG A 20 -6.16 -1.48 3.47
N TYR A 21 -5.98 -2.52 4.27
CA TYR A 21 -7.09 -3.36 4.73
C TYR A 21 -6.99 -3.64 6.23
N HIS A 22 -8.14 -3.92 6.83
CA HIS A 22 -8.24 -4.41 8.19
C HIS A 22 -8.61 -5.89 8.17
N GLU A 23 -7.75 -6.72 8.73
CA GLU A 23 -7.99 -8.14 8.90
C GLU A 23 -8.81 -8.37 10.19
N LEU A 24 -10.05 -8.85 10.03
CA LEU A 24 -11.01 -8.90 11.13
C LEU A 24 -10.71 -10.02 12.13
N SER A 25 -10.11 -11.12 11.67
CA SER A 25 -9.75 -12.25 12.55
C SER A 25 -8.61 -11.92 13.52
N THR A 26 -7.71 -11.03 13.13
CA THR A 26 -6.52 -10.66 13.91
C THR A 26 -6.61 -9.26 14.50
N ASN A 27 -7.65 -8.49 14.15
CA ASN A 27 -7.80 -7.06 14.48
C ASN A 27 -6.54 -6.26 14.13
N ARG A 28 -6.00 -6.50 12.93
CA ARG A 28 -4.79 -5.85 12.45
C ARG A 28 -5.05 -5.06 11.18
N GLU A 29 -4.50 -3.86 11.15
CA GLU A 29 -4.43 -3.07 9.93
C GLU A 29 -3.15 -3.40 9.16
N ILE A 30 -3.32 -3.69 7.88
CA ILE A 30 -2.23 -4.01 6.97
C ILE A 30 -2.22 -2.99 5.83
N ASN A 31 -1.04 -2.45 5.57
CA ASN A 31 -0.75 -1.64 4.41
C ASN A 31 0.16 -2.44 3.48
N TYR A 32 -0.05 -2.33 2.17
CA TYR A 32 0.71 -3.12 1.20
C TYR A 32 0.81 -2.40 -0.14
N ILE A 33 1.82 -2.76 -0.95
CA ILE A 33 1.97 -2.25 -2.31
C ILE A 33 1.37 -3.24 -3.31
N GLU A 34 0.47 -2.73 -4.12
CA GLU A 34 -0.04 -3.32 -5.37
C GLU A 34 0.64 -2.64 -6.55
N GLU A 35 1.61 -3.31 -7.14
CA GLU A 35 2.27 -2.81 -8.32
C GLU A 35 1.32 -2.92 -9.53
N LYS A 36 0.95 -1.78 -10.13
CA LYS A 36 0.11 -1.73 -11.33
C LYS A 36 0.95 -1.28 -12.52
N GLY A 37 1.65 -2.21 -13.17
CA GLY A 37 2.48 -1.91 -14.34
C GLY A 37 3.47 -3.01 -14.70
N SER A 38 4.39 -2.73 -15.62
CA SER A 38 5.42 -3.65 -16.14
C SER A 38 6.68 -3.75 -15.26
N GLY A 39 6.69 -3.19 -14.05
CA GLY A 39 7.88 -3.07 -13.21
C GLY A 39 7.98 -1.69 -12.55
N CYS A 40 8.07 -1.64 -11.22
CA CYS A 40 8.50 -0.45 -10.49
C CYS A 40 10.00 -0.57 -10.14
N GLY A 41 10.81 0.42 -10.57
CA GLY A 41 12.25 0.46 -10.26
C GLY A 41 12.58 0.88 -8.83
N HIS A 42 11.58 1.19 -7.99
CA HIS A 42 11.80 1.53 -6.59
C HIS A 42 11.96 0.25 -5.76
N THR A 43 13.10 0.10 -5.10
CA THR A 43 13.40 -1.05 -4.21
C THR A 43 12.34 -1.25 -3.11
N GLY A 44 11.60 -0.20 -2.74
CA GLY A 44 10.51 -0.27 -1.76
C GLY A 44 9.14 -0.66 -2.32
N HIS A 45 8.96 -0.71 -3.65
CA HIS A 45 7.68 -1.00 -4.30
C HIS A 45 7.74 -2.37 -4.96
N GLN A 46 7.60 -3.40 -4.14
CA GLN A 46 7.41 -4.76 -4.62
C GLN A 46 5.95 -5.15 -4.43
N ARG A 47 5.36 -5.83 -5.41
CA ARG A 47 4.00 -6.32 -5.32
C ARG A 47 3.80 -7.23 -4.11
N ASN A 48 2.70 -7.02 -3.39
CA ASN A 48 2.33 -7.70 -2.15
C ASN A 48 3.31 -7.48 -1.00
N GLN A 49 4.20 -6.50 -1.08
CA GLN A 49 5.10 -6.18 0.02
C GLN A 49 4.31 -5.52 1.16
N PRO A 50 4.31 -6.10 2.37
CA PRO A 50 3.71 -5.46 3.53
C PRO A 50 4.55 -4.24 3.93
N LEU A 51 3.86 -3.14 4.13
CA LEU A 51 4.43 -1.90 4.63
C LEU A 51 4.32 -1.89 6.15
N SER A 52 5.44 -1.81 6.85
CA SER A 52 5.42 -1.53 8.29
C SER A 52 4.86 -0.13 8.52
N ALA A 53 4.17 0.08 9.64
CA ALA A 53 3.66 1.41 10.02
C ALA A 53 4.78 2.47 10.02
N ASP A 54 5.99 2.06 10.41
CA ASP A 54 7.20 2.87 10.40
C ASP A 54 7.64 3.29 8.99
N ARG A 55 7.52 2.41 7.98
CA ARG A 55 7.80 2.74 6.57
C ARG A 55 6.76 3.68 5.96
N VAL A 56 5.52 3.61 6.42
CA VAL A 56 4.48 4.57 6.02
C VAL A 56 4.80 5.96 6.59
N ALA A 57 5.25 6.03 7.85
CA ALA A 57 5.63 7.27 8.53
C ALA A 57 6.92 7.90 7.97
N HIS A 58 7.93 7.09 7.61
CA HIS A 58 9.21 7.54 7.07
C HIS A 58 9.23 7.79 5.56
N GLY A 59 8.06 7.87 4.93
CA GLY A 59 7.94 8.38 3.58
C GLY A 59 7.95 7.30 2.52
N LEU A 60 6.77 6.75 2.28
CA LEU A 60 6.19 6.82 0.93
C LEU A 60 5.81 8.29 0.62
N GLY A 61 6.77 9.20 0.78
CA GLY A 61 6.67 10.64 0.56
C GLY A 61 6.73 11.00 -0.92
N GLY A 62 6.28 10.10 -1.79
CA GLY A 62 5.89 10.49 -3.13
C GLY A 62 4.63 11.33 -2.98
N ILE A 63 4.73 12.60 -3.36
CA ILE A 63 3.65 13.60 -3.42
C ILE A 63 2.29 12.90 -3.54
N ILE A 64 1.48 13.00 -2.49
CA ILE A 64 0.13 12.44 -2.42
C ILE A 64 -0.70 13.15 -3.49
N VAL A 65 -0.88 12.52 -4.66
CA VAL A 65 -1.87 12.97 -5.64
C VAL A 65 -3.19 12.33 -5.22
N ARG A 66 -4.05 13.09 -4.54
CA ARG A 66 -5.45 12.70 -4.37
C ARG A 66 -6.07 12.64 -5.76
N ALA A 67 -6.55 11.47 -6.17
CA ALA A 67 -7.43 11.38 -7.32
C ALA A 67 -8.75 12.10 -6.96
N SER A 68 -9.02 13.19 -7.67
CA SER A 68 -10.26 13.98 -7.58
C SER A 68 -11.46 13.23 -8.14
#